data_AF-A0A537BA29-F1
#
_entry.id   AF-A0A537BA29-F1
#
_cell.length_a   1.000
_cell.length_b   1.000
_cell.length_c   1.000
_cell.angle_alpha   90.00
_cell.angle_beta   90.00
_cell.angle_gamma   90.00
#
_symmetry.space_group_name_H-M   'P 1'
#
loop_
_entity.id
_entity.type
_entity.pdbx_description
1 polymer ?
#
loop_
_entity_poly.entity_id
_entity_poly.type
_entity_poly.pdbx_seq_one_letter_code
_entity_poly.pdbx_strand_id
1 'polypeptide(L)'
;SAREVHHFALLGGYGAEAVHPYLALETVINLNPANASKAIKNYVKAIGKGLKKVMSKMGISTYMSYTGSQIFEAVGLARSLVDKYFTGTTSNIEGIDVFQVAEEALRMHRAAFDERDP
;
A
#
# COMPACT_ATOMS: atom_id res chain seq x y z
N SER A 1 1.45 -0.71 5.87
CA SER A 1 2.80 -1.16 5.48
C SER A 1 2.84 -1.44 3.97
N ALA A 2 3.88 -1.02 3.26
CA ALA A 2 4.04 -1.24 1.81
C ALA A 2 4.90 -2.47 1.53
N ARG A 3 4.36 -3.47 0.82
CA ARG A 3 5.03 -4.75 0.56
C ARG A 3 4.63 -5.42 -0.77
N GLU A 4 3.40 -5.19 -1.21
CA GLU A 4 2.85 -5.75 -2.44
C GLU A 4 2.66 -4.65 -3.49
N VAL A 5 2.61 -5.03 -4.77
CA VAL A 5 2.46 -4.11 -5.92
C VAL A 5 1.32 -3.12 -5.71
N HIS A 6 0.17 -3.59 -5.20
CA HIS A 6 -0.99 -2.73 -4.99
C HIS A 6 -0.74 -1.65 -3.93
N HIS A 7 0.04 -1.92 -2.87
CA HIS A 7 0.37 -0.90 -1.87
C HIS A 7 1.17 0.25 -2.49
N PHE A 8 2.14 -0.06 -3.36
CA PHE A 8 2.92 0.98 -4.05
C PHE A 8 2.06 1.75 -5.07
N ALA A 9 1.19 1.05 -5.79
CA ALA A 9 0.25 1.68 -6.72
C ALA A 9 -0.71 2.63 -5.98
N LEU A 10 -1.25 2.21 -4.84
CA LEU A 10 -2.12 3.04 -4.00
C LEU A 10 -1.38 4.29 -3.51
N LEU A 11 -0.20 4.11 -2.91
CA LEU A 11 0.60 5.23 -2.42
C LEU A 11 0.95 6.23 -3.53
N GLY A 12 1.37 5.74 -4.70
CA GLY A 12 1.63 6.59 -5.87
C GLY A 12 0.36 7.31 -6.34
N GLY A 13 -0.74 6.58 -6.51
CA GLY A 13 -2.02 7.14 -6.96
C GLY A 13 -2.59 8.23 -6.04
N TYR A 14 -2.22 8.23 -4.76
CA TYR A 14 -2.58 9.26 -3.78
C TYR A 14 -1.45 10.25 -3.45
N GLY A 15 -0.36 10.28 -4.22
CA GLY A 15 0.60 11.39 -4.23
C GLY A 15 2.03 11.07 -3.80
N ALA A 16 2.36 9.82 -3.46
CA ALA A 16 3.73 9.47 -3.08
C ALA A 16 4.67 9.45 -4.31
N GLU A 17 5.69 10.31 -4.32
CA GLU A 17 6.70 10.33 -5.39
C GLU A 17 7.74 9.20 -5.24
N ALA A 18 8.01 8.79 -4.01
CA ALA A 18 8.89 7.69 -3.68
C ALA A 18 8.38 6.93 -2.46
N VAL A 19 8.67 5.63 -2.40
CA VAL A 19 8.33 4.76 -1.27
C VAL A 19 9.56 3.96 -0.89
N HIS A 20 9.99 4.06 0.37
CA HIS A 20 11.05 3.23 0.94
C HIS A 20 10.45 2.12 1.83
N PRO A 21 10.28 0.89 1.32
CA PRO A 21 9.60 -0.19 2.04
C PRO A 21 10.58 -0.95 2.96
N TYR A 22 11.15 -0.24 3.95
CA TYR A 22 12.24 -0.75 4.81
C TYR A 22 11.96 -2.14 5.39
N LEU A 23 10.80 -2.34 6.02
CA LEU A 23 10.46 -3.61 6.68
C LEU A 23 10.30 -4.76 5.68
N ALA A 24 9.78 -4.48 4.48
CA ALA A 24 9.67 -5.51 3.44
C ALA A 24 11.05 -5.91 2.91
N LEU A 25 11.97 -4.95 2.77
CA LEU A 25 13.35 -5.23 2.38
C LEU A 25 14.06 -6.08 3.43
N GLU A 26 13.94 -5.71 4.71
CA GLU A 26 14.49 -6.48 5.83
C GLU A 26 13.91 -7.90 5.88
N THR A 27 12.60 -8.04 5.69
CA THR A 27 11.94 -9.35 5.61
C THR A 27 12.53 -10.21 4.48
N VAL A 28 12.72 -9.64 3.29
CA VAL A 28 13.29 -10.37 2.14
C VAL A 28 14.76 -10.75 2.37
N ILE A 29 15.53 -9.92 3.08
CA ILE A 29 16.90 -10.25 3.50
C ILE A 29 16.88 -11.44 4.46
N ASN A 30 16.03 -11.40 5.48
CA ASN A 30 15.92 -12.47 6.48
C ASN A 30 15.44 -13.80 5.88
N LEU A 31 14.62 -13.77 4.82
CA LEU A 31 14.19 -14.96 4.09
C LEU A 31 15.28 -15.56 3.19
N ASN A 32 16.29 -14.79 2.77
CA ASN A 32 17.38 -15.27 1.92
C ASN A 32 18.73 -14.60 2.29
N PRO A 33 19.27 -14.90 3.49
CA PRO A 33 20.43 -14.20 4.02
C PRO A 33 21.69 -14.41 3.18
N ALA A 34 21.87 -15.61 2.61
CA ALA A 34 23.01 -15.95 1.76
C ALA A 34 23.09 -15.11 0.46
N ASN A 35 21.98 -14.53 0.00
CA ASN A 35 21.90 -13.76 -1.25
C ASN A 35 21.13 -12.44 -1.09
N ALA A 36 21.27 -11.76 0.05
CA ALA A 36 20.53 -10.55 0.40
C ALA A 36 20.48 -9.50 -0.72
N SER A 37 21.63 -9.16 -1.32
CA SER A 37 21.71 -8.17 -2.40
C SER A 37 20.88 -8.57 -3.63
N LYS A 38 20.92 -9.85 -4.02
CA LYS A 38 20.14 -10.38 -5.14
C LYS A 38 18.64 -10.41 -4.80
N ALA A 39 18.29 -10.77 -3.56
CA ALA A 39 16.91 -10.81 -3.08
C ALA A 39 16.27 -9.41 -3.13
N ILE A 40 16.97 -8.37 -2.64
CA ILE A 40 16.55 -6.97 -2.74
C ILE A 40 16.34 -6.55 -4.20
N LYS A 41 17.33 -6.81 -5.08
CA LYS A 41 17.24 -6.47 -6.51
C LYS A 41 16.04 -7.13 -7.19
N ASN A 42 15.78 -8.40 -6.87
CA ASN A 42 14.65 -9.14 -7.41
C ASN A 42 13.32 -8.57 -6.91
N TYR A 43 13.21 -8.25 -5.62
CA TYR A 43 12.01 -7.62 -5.04
C TYR A 43 11.71 -6.27 -5.71
N VAL A 44 12.70 -5.36 -5.79
CA VAL A 44 12.53 -4.05 -6.43
C VAL A 44 12.14 -4.21 -7.91
N LYS A 45 12.77 -5.14 -8.63
CA LYS A 45 12.43 -5.44 -10.04
C LYS A 45 11.00 -5.97 -10.18
N ALA A 46 10.57 -6.85 -9.27
CA ALA A 46 9.22 -7.42 -9.29
C ALA A 46 8.16 -6.35 -9.02
N ILE A 47 8.36 -5.51 -8.00
CA ILE A 47 7.47 -4.38 -7.70
C ILE A 47 7.42 -3.41 -8.89
N GLY A 48 8.56 -3.03 -9.46
CA GLY A 48 8.61 -2.13 -10.61
C GLY A 48 7.90 -2.69 -11.85
N LYS A 49 8.02 -3.99 -12.13
CA LYS A 49 7.26 -4.65 -13.20
C LYS A 49 5.75 -4.66 -12.91
N GLY A 50 5.37 -4.97 -11.67
CA GLY A 50 3.98 -4.97 -11.24
C GLY A 50 3.34 -3.59 -11.36
N LEU A 51 4.04 -2.55 -10.94
CA LEU A 51 3.56 -1.17 -11.03
C LEU A 51 3.33 -0.75 -12.49
N LYS A 52 4.27 -1.05 -13.39
CA LYS A 52 4.09 -0.82 -14.83
C LYS A 52 2.86 -1.55 -15.37
N LYS A 53 2.59 -2.77 -14.92
CA LYS A 53 1.40 -3.54 -15.31
C LYS A 53 0.11 -2.90 -14.79
N VAL A 54 0.11 -2.30 -13.59
CA VAL A 54 -1.05 -1.57 -13.08
C VAL A 54 -1.30 -0.32 -13.91
N MET A 55 -0.26 0.50 -14.14
CA MET A 55 -0.37 1.72 -14.94
C MET A 55 -0.84 1.44 -16.37
N SER A 56 -0.33 0.38 -17.00
CA SER A 56 -0.68 0.03 -18.38
C SER A 56 -2.14 -0.38 -18.55
N LYS A 57 -2.84 -0.84 -17.50
CA LYS A 57 -4.29 -1.14 -17.58
C LYS A 57 -5.14 0.10 -17.85
N MET A 58 -4.64 1.26 -17.44
CA MET A 58 -5.31 2.56 -17.60
C MET A 58 -4.69 3.40 -18.72
N GLY A 59 -3.76 2.82 -19.50
CA GLY A 59 -3.07 3.52 -20.58
C GLY A 59 -2.02 4.53 -20.12
N ILE A 60 -1.61 4.51 -18.85
CA ILE A 60 -0.63 5.48 -18.31
C ILE A 60 0.80 4.96 -18.53
N SER A 61 1.64 5.81 -19.11
CA SER A 61 3.01 5.47 -19.51
C SER A 61 4.09 6.08 -18.62
N THR A 62 3.80 7.14 -17.87
CA THR A 62 4.76 7.80 -16.97
C THR A 62 4.29 7.74 -15.52
N TYR A 63 5.23 7.57 -14.60
CA TYR A 63 4.89 7.56 -13.17
C TYR A 63 4.38 8.92 -12.71
N MET A 64 4.93 10.02 -13.24
CA MET A 64 4.49 11.38 -12.90
C MET A 64 3.01 11.61 -13.22
N SER A 65 2.50 11.08 -14.34
CA SER A 65 1.06 11.16 -14.66
C SER A 65 0.20 10.23 -13.81
N TYR A 66 0.79 9.18 -13.23
CA TYR A 66 0.10 8.28 -12.31
C TYR A 66 0.00 8.87 -10.89
N THR A 67 1.01 9.63 -10.46
CA THR A 67 1.06 10.23 -9.13
C THR A 67 -0.13 11.16 -8.90
N GLY A 68 -0.90 10.94 -7.83
CA GLY A 68 -2.06 11.77 -7.50
C GLY A 68 -3.28 11.61 -8.43
N SER A 69 -3.25 10.67 -9.37
CA SER A 69 -4.34 10.44 -10.33
C SER A 69 -5.60 9.82 -9.70
N GLN A 70 -5.49 9.27 -8.48
CA GLN A 70 -6.60 8.64 -7.73
C GLN A 70 -7.38 7.60 -8.54
N ILE A 71 -6.71 6.77 -9.34
CA ILE A 71 -7.34 5.73 -10.17
C ILE A 71 -7.68 4.50 -9.33
N PHE A 72 -8.56 4.71 -8.36
CA PHE A 72 -9.04 3.73 -7.41
C PHE A 72 -10.52 4.00 -7.09
N GLU A 73 -11.23 2.95 -6.69
CA GLU A 73 -12.55 3.04 -6.10
C GLU A 73 -12.47 2.53 -4.67
N ALA A 74 -13.03 3.28 -3.73
CA ALA A 74 -13.10 2.89 -2.33
C ALA A 74 -14.36 2.06 -2.09
N VAL A 75 -14.17 0.83 -1.63
CA VAL A 75 -15.27 -0.09 -1.27
C VAL A 75 -15.20 -0.37 0.23
N GLY A 76 -16.31 -0.15 0.94
CA GLY A 76 -16.43 -0.41 2.37
C GLY A 76 -15.84 0.67 3.27
N LEU A 77 -15.58 1.88 2.74
CA LEU A 77 -15.15 3.04 3.52
C LEU A 77 -16.31 4.04 3.63
N ALA A 78 -16.54 4.58 4.82
CA ALA A 78 -17.57 5.60 5.02
C ALA A 78 -17.27 6.85 4.17
N ARG A 79 -18.30 7.47 3.59
CA ARG A 79 -18.13 8.65 2.75
C ARG A 79 -17.49 9.83 3.50
N SER A 80 -17.81 10.00 4.79
CA SER A 80 -17.16 10.99 5.68
C SER A 80 -15.64 10.82 5.81
N LEU A 81 -15.13 9.58 5.76
CA LEU A 81 -13.70 9.27 5.76
C LEU A 81 -13.08 9.62 4.40
N VAL A 82 -13.71 9.16 3.31
CA VAL A 82 -13.24 9.36 1.94
C VAL A 82 -13.21 10.85 1.58
N ASP A 83 -14.28 11.58 1.86
CA ASP A 83 -14.38 13.00 1.53
C ASP A 83 -13.34 13.85 2.27
N LYS A 84 -12.92 13.42 3.47
CA LYS A 84 -11.94 14.14 4.29
C LYS A 84 -10.49 13.83 3.95
N TYR A 85 -10.16 12.57 3.66
CA TYR A 85 -8.75 12.13 3.52
C TYR A 85 -8.38 11.62 2.13
N PHE A 86 -9.36 11.30 1.28
CA PHE A 86 -9.20 10.78 -0.08
C PHE A 86 -10.15 11.48 -1.06
N THR A 87 -10.34 12.79 -0.86
CA THR A 87 -11.31 13.62 -1.57
C THR A 87 -11.21 13.41 -3.08
N GLY A 88 -12.36 13.19 -3.73
CA GLY A 88 -12.45 12.89 -5.16
C GLY A 88 -12.54 11.40 -5.49
N THR A 89 -12.28 10.50 -4.53
CA THR A 89 -12.42 9.06 -4.73
C THR A 89 -13.88 8.63 -4.66
N THR A 90 -14.33 7.83 -5.63
CA THR A 90 -15.67 7.22 -5.60
C THR A 90 -15.79 6.20 -4.47
N SER A 91 -16.89 6.25 -3.73
CA SER A 91 -17.28 5.21 -2.78
C SER A 91 -18.79 5.01 -2.81
N ASN A 92 -19.24 3.98 -3.55
CA ASN A 92 -20.65 3.67 -3.73
C ASN A 92 -21.19 2.71 -2.66
N ILE A 93 -20.30 1.87 -2.12
CA ILE A 93 -20.58 0.95 -1.02
C ILE A 93 -19.83 1.48 0.18
N GLU A 94 -20.54 2.14 1.09
CA GLU A 94 -19.97 2.69 2.31
C GLU A 94 -19.67 1.59 3.34
N GLY A 95 -18.99 1.95 4.42
CA GLY A 95 -18.66 1.00 5.48
C GLY A 95 -17.99 1.67 6.66
N ILE A 96 -16.76 1.26 6.96
CA ILE A 96 -16.10 1.65 8.20
C ILE A 96 -15.66 3.11 8.21
N ASP A 97 -15.76 3.75 9.38
CA ASP A 97 -15.28 5.10 9.61
C ASP A 97 -13.82 5.14 10.12
N VAL A 98 -13.31 6.34 10.40
CA VAL A 98 -11.94 6.54 10.87
C VAL A 98 -11.66 5.89 12.24
N PHE A 99 -12.66 5.81 13.12
CA PHE A 99 -12.50 5.23 14.44
C PHE A 99 -12.43 3.71 14.38
N GLN A 100 -13.22 3.11 13.49
CA GLN A 100 -13.16 1.67 13.23
C GLN A 100 -11.85 1.26 12.53
N VAL A 101 -11.32 2.10 11.62
CA VAL A 101 -9.97 1.90 11.06
C VAL A 101 -8.91 1.96 12.17
N ALA A 102 -9.04 2.90 13.11
CA ALA A 102 -8.12 3.01 14.24
C ALA A 102 -8.21 1.80 15.19
N GLU A 103 -9.41 1.30 15.46
CA GLU A 103 -9.63 0.10 16.27
C GLU A 103 -8.92 -1.12 15.65
N GLU A 104 -9.01 -1.30 14.33
CA GLU A 104 -8.32 -2.38 13.64
C GLU A 104 -6.79 -2.28 13.77
N ALA A 105 -6.25 -1.06 13.64
CA ALA A 105 -4.82 -0.82 13.84
C ALA A 105 -4.38 -1.13 15.28
N LEU A 106 -5.20 -0.76 16.28
CA LEU A 106 -4.94 -1.08 17.68
C LEU A 106 -5.03 -2.59 17.96
N ARG A 107 -5.96 -3.30 17.32
CA ARG A 107 -6.10 -4.74 17.42
C ARG A 107 -4.86 -5.46 16.91
N MET A 108 -4.36 -5.07 15.72
CA MET A 108 -3.09 -5.56 15.19
C MET A 108 -1.91 -5.26 16.10
N HIS A 109 -1.86 -4.05 16.68
CA HIS A 109 -0.81 -3.68 17.61
C HIS A 109 -0.83 -4.57 18.87
N ARG A 110 -1.99 -4.75 19.50
CA ARG A 110 -2.12 -5.62 20.67
C ARG A 110 -1.71 -7.06 20.34
N ALA A 111 -2.13 -7.60 19.21
CA ALA A 111 -1.74 -8.94 18.79
C ALA A 111 -0.21 -9.12 18.60
N ALA A 112 0.53 -8.05 18.31
CA ALA A 112 1.97 -8.12 18.13
C ALA A 112 2.77 -7.88 19.42
N PHE A 113 2.16 -7.30 20.46
CA PHE A 113 2.86 -6.81 21.66
C PHE A 113 2.24 -7.24 23.01
N ASP A 114 1.05 -7.85 23.05
CA ASP A 114 0.47 -8.35 24.31
C ASP A 114 1.25 -9.59 24.75
N GLU A 115 2.06 -9.42 25.79
CA GLU A 115 2.95 -10.47 26.33
C GLU A 115 2.18 -11.67 26.94
N ARG A 116 0.86 -11.56 27.08
CA ARG A 116 0.00 -12.57 27.72
C ARG A 116 -0.57 -13.62 26.75
N ASP A 117 -0.34 -13.49 25.45
CA ASP A 117 -0.75 -14.47 24.43
C ASP A 117 0.46 -14.81 23.53
N PRO A 118 1.29 -15.81 23.92
CA PRO A 118 2.50 -16.20 23.19
C PRO A 118 2.23 -16.92 21.86
#